data_AF-A0A2W4J4D0-F1
#
_entry.id   AF-A0A2W4J4D0-F1
#
_cell.length_a   1.000
_cell.length_b   1.000
_cell.length_c   1.000
_cell.angle_alpha   90.00
_cell.angle_beta   90.00
_cell.angle_gamma   90.00
#
_symmetry.space_group_name_H-M   'P 1'
#
loop_
_entity.id
_entity.type
_entity.pdbx_description
1 polymer ?
#
loop_
_entity_poly.entity_id
_entity_poly.type
_entity_poly.pdbx_seq_one_letter_code
_entity_poly.pdbx_strand_id
1 'polypeptide(L)'
;MRIKGMTYDTGFIRPGNCSREHFDPATVRRELTIIRDDLHCNAVHIVGGDPGRLELAAQCAAGLGLALLFSPYPLELGRPPMLELFADCAQRAERLRRQGADVVFVTGVELTVMNPGFVPGNDPAERVAALVSDPKLRAENFAGVSARLNDFLAEAVAVVREHFAGPLTYACIPFERVDWSQFDYVAVELMRTAEVQDRFVDAVRNLVAQPKPVVITGFGTATWKGSADIAPRSMEIVDCDEHGRPLRINGDYVRDEEGQATYLRELLEIYDEAGVEGTFPFLFALESYPHRPDDPERDLDLAGVGIVKVLENGRGETYPDMAWEPKAAFTAVADYYRKQDDRRRSR
;
A
#
# COMPACT_ATOMS: atom_id res chain seq x y z
N MET A 1 -17.51 -2.95 -6.45
CA MET A 1 -16.18 -3.58 -6.39
C MET A 1 -16.29 -5.08 -6.20
N ARG A 2 -15.46 -5.87 -6.90
CA ARG A 2 -15.39 -7.34 -6.76
C ARG A 2 -14.34 -7.79 -5.76
N ILE A 3 -13.21 -7.11 -5.76
CA ILE A 3 -12.07 -7.41 -4.92
C ILE A 3 -12.14 -6.53 -3.67
N LYS A 4 -12.23 -7.18 -2.50
CA LYS A 4 -12.21 -6.56 -1.18
C LYS A 4 -10.85 -6.89 -0.58
N GLY A 5 -9.94 -5.95 -0.71
CA GLY A 5 -8.54 -6.13 -0.40
C GLY A 5 -8.12 -5.49 0.92
N MET A 6 -6.95 -5.90 1.37
CA MET A 6 -6.18 -5.28 2.45
C MET A 6 -4.68 -5.33 2.09
N THR A 7 -3.96 -4.23 2.25
CA THR A 7 -2.49 -4.24 2.10
C THR A 7 -1.84 -4.81 3.34
N TYR A 8 -0.89 -5.74 3.16
CA TYR A 8 -0.20 -6.47 4.20
C TYR A 8 1.33 -6.29 4.08
N ASP A 9 1.94 -5.65 5.07
CA ASP A 9 3.37 -5.36 5.10
C ASP A 9 4.18 -6.58 5.57
N THR A 10 5.18 -6.95 4.78
CA THR A 10 6.16 -8.00 5.11
C THR A 10 7.53 -7.46 5.52
N GLY A 11 7.70 -6.14 5.44
CA GLY A 11 8.88 -5.38 5.78
C GLY A 11 9.32 -4.49 4.62
N PHE A 12 9.23 -3.18 4.79
CA PHE A 12 9.89 -2.17 3.96
C PHE A 12 11.37 -2.10 4.32
N ILE A 13 12.24 -2.46 3.38
CA ILE A 13 13.69 -2.55 3.61
C ILE A 13 14.40 -1.35 2.99
N ARG A 14 15.16 -0.64 3.82
CA ARG A 14 16.13 0.38 3.41
C ARG A 14 17.52 0.00 3.95
N PRO A 15 18.61 0.59 3.44
CA PRO A 15 19.93 0.37 4.01
C PRO A 15 19.92 0.61 5.54
N GLY A 16 20.17 -0.44 6.33
CA GLY A 16 20.23 -0.38 7.79
C GLY A 16 18.88 -0.40 8.52
N ASN A 17 17.74 -0.52 7.83
CA ASN A 17 16.42 -0.42 8.45
C ASN A 17 15.39 -1.37 7.82
N CYS A 18 14.51 -1.94 8.63
CA CYS A 18 13.36 -2.74 8.20
C CYS A 18 12.13 -2.31 9.00
N SER A 19 11.00 -1.99 8.34
CA SER A 19 9.76 -1.58 9.04
C SER A 19 9.18 -2.66 9.96
N ARG A 20 9.58 -3.91 9.75
CA ARG A 20 9.06 -5.10 10.43
C ARG A 20 10.22 -5.98 10.87
N GLU A 21 10.73 -5.78 12.08
CA GLU A 21 11.92 -6.52 12.54
C GLU A 21 11.61 -8.01 12.76
N HIS A 22 10.46 -8.30 13.37
CA HIS A 22 10.00 -9.65 13.68
C HIS A 22 9.02 -10.15 12.63
N PHE A 23 9.25 -11.36 12.12
CA PHE A 23 8.40 -11.96 11.09
C PHE A 23 8.14 -13.44 11.39
N ASP A 24 7.20 -13.67 12.30
CA ASP A 24 6.81 -15.01 12.74
C ASP A 24 5.71 -15.60 11.83
N PRO A 25 5.93 -16.80 11.22
CA PRO A 25 4.96 -17.40 10.32
C PRO A 25 3.59 -17.70 10.95
N ALA A 26 3.54 -18.02 12.25
CA ALA A 26 2.27 -18.27 12.93
C ALA A 26 1.45 -16.99 13.07
N THR A 27 2.11 -15.89 13.44
CA THR A 27 1.53 -14.55 13.47
C THR A 27 1.02 -14.15 12.09
N VAL A 28 1.83 -14.31 11.02
CA VAL A 28 1.43 -13.99 9.64
C VAL A 28 0.16 -14.74 9.23
N ARG A 29 0.10 -16.06 9.47
CA ARG A 29 -1.09 -16.86 9.16
C ARG A 29 -2.31 -16.37 9.94
N ARG A 30 -2.15 -16.01 11.20
CA ARG A 30 -3.24 -15.57 12.06
C ARG A 30 -3.77 -14.20 11.63
N GLU A 31 -2.91 -13.25 11.33
CA GLU A 31 -3.29 -11.93 10.79
C GLU A 31 -4.03 -12.08 9.46
N LEU A 32 -3.54 -12.90 8.54
CA LEU A 32 -4.22 -13.17 7.26
C LEU A 32 -5.57 -13.88 7.44
N THR A 33 -5.73 -14.69 8.49
CA THR A 33 -7.02 -15.30 8.85
C THR A 33 -8.01 -14.23 9.32
N ILE A 34 -7.57 -13.30 10.17
CA ILE A 34 -8.39 -12.17 10.63
C ILE A 34 -8.78 -11.27 9.44
N ILE A 35 -7.84 -10.99 8.53
CA ILE A 35 -8.12 -10.22 7.31
C ILE A 35 -9.20 -10.91 6.47
N ARG A 36 -9.17 -12.23 6.32
CA ARG A 36 -10.19 -12.95 5.57
C ARG A 36 -11.54 -12.98 6.30
N ASP A 37 -11.54 -13.37 7.57
CA ASP A 37 -12.75 -13.75 8.28
C ASP A 37 -13.44 -12.52 8.89
N ASP A 38 -12.68 -11.65 9.54
CA ASP A 38 -13.19 -10.56 10.37
C ASP A 38 -13.25 -9.23 9.60
N LEU A 39 -12.29 -8.98 8.69
CA LEU A 39 -12.42 -7.88 7.71
C LEU A 39 -13.25 -8.27 6.48
N HIS A 40 -13.59 -9.55 6.31
CA HIS A 40 -14.32 -10.07 5.14
C HIS A 40 -13.59 -9.86 3.80
N CYS A 41 -12.26 -9.75 3.81
CA CYS A 41 -11.47 -9.60 2.59
C CYS A 41 -11.43 -10.91 1.78
N ASN A 42 -11.34 -10.78 0.45
CA ASN A 42 -11.13 -11.90 -0.47
C ASN A 42 -9.80 -11.81 -1.24
N ALA A 43 -9.02 -10.75 -1.01
CA ALA A 43 -7.69 -10.57 -1.57
C ALA A 43 -6.76 -9.85 -0.60
N VAL A 44 -5.46 -9.99 -0.81
CA VAL A 44 -4.42 -9.23 -0.10
C VAL A 44 -3.37 -8.70 -1.06
N HIS A 45 -2.93 -7.47 -0.82
CA HIS A 45 -1.77 -6.87 -1.49
C HIS A 45 -0.56 -7.02 -0.57
N ILE A 46 0.29 -7.99 -0.88
CA ILE A 46 1.44 -8.34 -0.05
C ILE A 46 2.63 -7.53 -0.53
N VAL A 47 3.11 -6.62 0.32
CA VAL A 47 4.17 -5.65 0.00
C VAL A 47 5.40 -5.85 0.88
N GLY A 48 6.60 -5.60 0.34
CA GLY A 48 7.84 -5.63 1.11
C GLY A 48 9.09 -5.87 0.27
N GLY A 49 10.26 -5.76 0.90
CA GLY A 49 11.56 -5.81 0.23
C GLY A 49 12.27 -7.18 0.25
N ASP A 50 11.81 -8.13 1.07
CA ASP A 50 12.42 -9.46 1.19
C ASP A 50 11.60 -10.53 0.43
N PRO A 51 12.16 -11.17 -0.63
CA PRO A 51 11.45 -12.19 -1.41
C PRO A 51 10.97 -13.39 -0.60
N GLY A 52 11.72 -13.78 0.44
CA GLY A 52 11.37 -14.90 1.30
C GLY A 52 10.15 -14.59 2.16
N ARG A 53 10.07 -13.38 2.73
CA ARG A 53 8.92 -12.93 3.52
C ARG A 53 7.68 -12.73 2.65
N LEU A 54 7.85 -12.17 1.45
CA LEU A 54 6.78 -12.09 0.46
C LEU A 54 6.21 -13.47 0.12
N GLU A 55 7.07 -14.44 -0.21
CA GLU A 55 6.65 -15.81 -0.51
C GLU A 55 5.95 -16.47 0.69
N LEU A 56 6.47 -16.29 1.90
CA LEU A 56 5.86 -16.87 3.11
C LEU A 56 4.44 -16.34 3.35
N ALA A 57 4.25 -15.02 3.29
CA ALA A 57 2.93 -14.42 3.45
C ALA A 57 1.99 -14.87 2.32
N ALA A 58 2.50 -14.93 1.08
CA ALA A 58 1.73 -15.35 -0.08
C ALA A 58 1.29 -16.82 -0.01
N GLN A 59 2.15 -17.73 0.50
CA GLN A 59 1.79 -19.12 0.77
C GLN A 59 0.67 -19.22 1.82
N CYS A 60 0.75 -18.42 2.89
CA CYS A 60 -0.29 -18.39 3.92
C CYS A 60 -1.62 -17.89 3.33
N ALA A 61 -1.60 -16.79 2.58
CA ALA A 61 -2.78 -16.21 1.97
C ALA A 61 -3.42 -17.13 0.92
N ALA A 62 -2.61 -17.75 0.06
CA ALA A 62 -3.09 -18.76 -0.90
C ALA A 62 -3.75 -19.95 -0.20
N GLY A 63 -3.15 -20.46 0.89
CA GLY A 63 -3.73 -21.54 1.69
C GLY A 63 -5.04 -21.17 2.41
N LEU A 64 -5.32 -19.87 2.56
CA LEU A 64 -6.58 -19.35 3.11
C LEU A 64 -7.62 -19.04 2.01
N GLY A 65 -7.25 -19.17 0.73
CA GLY A 65 -8.12 -18.91 -0.43
C GLY A 65 -8.20 -17.44 -0.84
N LEU A 66 -7.26 -16.59 -0.39
CA LEU A 66 -7.19 -15.18 -0.76
C LEU A 66 -6.50 -15.00 -2.12
N ALA A 67 -7.04 -14.14 -2.99
CA ALA A 67 -6.33 -13.69 -4.19
C ALA A 67 -5.16 -12.76 -3.83
N LEU A 68 -4.10 -12.76 -4.62
CA LEU A 68 -2.83 -12.12 -4.28
C LEU A 68 -2.45 -11.03 -5.27
N LEU A 69 -2.15 -9.84 -4.76
CA LEU A 69 -1.24 -8.90 -5.41
C LEU A 69 0.14 -9.12 -4.78
N PHE A 70 1.04 -9.79 -5.50
CA PHE A 70 2.41 -10.08 -5.07
C PHE A 70 3.31 -8.92 -5.47
N SER A 71 3.78 -8.12 -4.50
CA SER A 71 4.34 -6.80 -4.76
C SER A 71 5.71 -6.59 -4.12
N PRO A 72 6.81 -6.93 -4.81
CA PRO A 72 8.14 -6.50 -4.40
C PRO A 72 8.21 -4.97 -4.32
N TYR A 73 8.72 -4.46 -3.19
CA TYR A 73 8.89 -3.04 -2.92
C TYR A 73 10.39 -2.71 -2.78
N PRO A 74 11.07 -2.37 -3.89
CA PRO A 74 12.52 -2.29 -3.99
C PRO A 74 13.10 -0.98 -3.45
N LEU A 75 12.67 -0.49 -2.28
CA LEU A 75 13.02 0.85 -1.77
C LEU A 75 14.52 1.15 -1.86
N GLU A 76 14.86 2.30 -2.44
CA GLU A 76 16.23 2.81 -2.60
C GLU A 76 17.19 1.91 -3.41
N LEU A 77 16.70 0.85 -4.04
CA LEU A 77 17.51 0.04 -4.96
C LEU A 77 17.70 0.75 -6.30
N GLY A 78 18.92 0.63 -6.84
CA GLY A 78 19.21 0.99 -8.23
C GLY A 78 18.64 -0.02 -9.23
N ARG A 79 18.77 0.28 -10.51
CA ARG A 79 18.17 -0.49 -11.61
C ARG A 79 18.57 -1.98 -11.64
N PRO A 80 19.85 -2.39 -11.62
CA PRO A 80 20.20 -3.82 -11.63
C PRO A 80 19.65 -4.64 -10.45
N PRO A 81 19.86 -4.25 -9.16
CA PRO A 81 19.33 -5.03 -8.04
C PRO A 81 17.80 -5.06 -7.99
N MET A 82 17.12 -4.03 -8.52
CA MET A 82 15.66 -4.05 -8.65
C MET A 82 15.18 -5.13 -9.63
N LEU A 83 15.83 -5.27 -10.78
CA LEU A 83 15.50 -6.31 -11.76
C LEU A 83 15.79 -7.71 -11.23
N GLU A 84 16.89 -7.88 -10.48
CA GLU A 84 17.20 -9.13 -9.77
C GLU A 84 16.12 -9.49 -8.75
N LEU A 85 15.66 -8.52 -7.96
CA LEU A 85 14.56 -8.70 -7.01
C LEU A 85 13.27 -9.13 -7.72
N PHE A 86 12.94 -8.47 -8.83
CA PHE A 86 11.74 -8.78 -9.61
C PHE A 86 11.82 -10.18 -10.24
N ALA A 87 12.99 -10.59 -10.73
CA ALA A 87 13.19 -11.94 -11.26
C ALA A 87 12.95 -13.02 -10.20
N ASP A 88 13.56 -12.89 -9.01
CA ASP A 88 13.36 -13.84 -7.91
C ASP A 88 11.89 -13.90 -7.46
N CYS A 89 11.29 -12.72 -7.26
CA CYS A 89 9.88 -12.62 -6.90
C CYS A 89 8.95 -13.24 -7.96
N ALA A 90 9.25 -13.06 -9.25
CA ALA A 90 8.46 -13.63 -10.35
C ALA A 90 8.51 -15.17 -10.34
N GLN A 91 9.68 -15.76 -10.07
CA GLN A 91 9.81 -17.21 -9.91
C GLN A 91 9.01 -17.73 -8.72
N ARG A 92 9.00 -17.00 -7.59
CA ARG A 92 8.20 -17.32 -6.39
C ARG A 92 6.70 -17.25 -6.67
N ALA A 93 6.24 -16.16 -7.29
CA ALA A 93 4.85 -15.97 -7.68
C ALA A 93 4.36 -17.05 -8.66
N GLU A 94 5.21 -17.47 -9.62
CA GLU A 94 4.86 -18.52 -10.57
C GLU A 94 4.69 -19.88 -9.89
N ARG A 95 5.49 -20.21 -8.86
CA ARG A 95 5.30 -21.45 -8.08
C ARG A 95 3.93 -21.48 -7.41
N LEU A 96 3.53 -20.38 -6.78
CA LEU A 96 2.22 -20.24 -6.16
C LEU A 96 1.08 -20.36 -7.18
N ARG A 97 1.21 -19.69 -8.32
CA ARG A 97 0.22 -19.75 -9.41
C ARG A 97 0.05 -21.18 -9.95
N ARG A 98 1.15 -21.90 -10.15
CA ARG A 98 1.12 -23.32 -10.59
C ARG A 98 0.49 -24.26 -9.57
N GLN A 99 0.48 -23.87 -8.29
CA GLN A 99 -0.21 -24.58 -7.21
C GLN A 99 -1.70 -24.22 -7.11
N GLY A 100 -2.20 -23.32 -7.97
CA GLY A 100 -3.60 -22.93 -8.06
C GLY A 100 -3.97 -21.62 -7.37
N ALA A 101 -2.99 -20.86 -6.85
CA ALA A 101 -3.25 -19.53 -6.31
C ALA A 101 -3.60 -18.53 -7.42
N ASP A 102 -4.55 -17.63 -7.15
CA ASP A 102 -4.84 -16.47 -8.00
C ASP A 102 -3.83 -15.36 -7.68
N VAL A 103 -2.91 -15.09 -8.60
CA VAL A 103 -1.76 -14.19 -8.38
C VAL A 103 -1.67 -13.17 -9.49
N VAL A 104 -1.66 -11.90 -9.11
CA VAL A 104 -1.24 -10.76 -9.93
C VAL A 104 0.12 -10.31 -9.43
N PHE A 105 1.10 -10.17 -10.32
CA PHE A 105 2.41 -9.65 -9.97
C PHE A 105 2.46 -8.14 -10.17
N VAL A 106 2.92 -7.40 -9.16
CA VAL A 106 3.05 -5.94 -9.18
C VAL A 106 4.51 -5.59 -9.46
N THR A 107 4.81 -5.00 -10.62
CA THR A 107 6.17 -4.68 -11.08
C THR A 107 6.72 -3.38 -10.47
N GLY A 108 6.54 -3.21 -9.16
CA GLY A 108 6.95 -2.03 -8.41
C GLY A 108 5.81 -1.10 -8.01
N VAL A 109 6.15 -0.19 -7.10
CA VAL A 109 5.25 0.77 -6.45
C VAL A 109 5.94 2.13 -6.42
N GLU A 110 5.34 3.15 -7.04
CA GLU A 110 5.78 4.55 -6.98
C GLU A 110 7.29 4.78 -7.24
N LEU A 111 7.86 4.01 -8.17
CA LEU A 111 9.32 3.90 -8.33
C LEU A 111 9.97 5.26 -8.60
N THR A 112 9.26 6.20 -9.22
CA THR A 112 9.87 7.49 -9.59
C THR A 112 10.28 8.34 -8.40
N VAL A 113 9.65 8.15 -7.23
CA VAL A 113 9.99 8.84 -5.97
C VAL A 113 10.62 7.90 -4.95
N MET A 114 10.34 6.60 -5.02
CA MET A 114 10.85 5.60 -4.08
C MET A 114 12.24 5.06 -4.44
N ASN A 115 12.72 5.34 -5.67
CA ASN A 115 13.97 4.79 -6.18
C ASN A 115 14.87 5.84 -6.85
N PRO A 116 16.20 5.69 -6.71
CA PRO A 116 17.15 6.51 -7.45
C PRO A 116 17.09 6.21 -8.96
N GLY A 117 17.48 7.20 -9.76
CA GLY A 117 17.64 7.04 -11.22
C GLY A 117 16.48 7.59 -12.06
N PHE A 118 15.33 7.90 -11.46
CA PHE A 118 14.21 8.53 -12.15
C PHE A 118 14.15 10.05 -11.95
N VAL A 119 14.40 10.49 -10.72
CA VAL A 119 14.39 11.89 -10.28
C VAL A 119 15.63 12.16 -9.44
N PRO A 120 16.30 13.31 -9.59
CA PRO A 120 17.39 13.70 -8.69
C PRO A 120 16.90 13.85 -7.25
N GLY A 121 17.66 13.31 -6.29
CA GLY A 121 17.37 13.39 -4.85
C GLY A 121 17.89 12.15 -4.11
N ASN A 122 18.37 12.37 -2.90
CA ASN A 122 18.94 11.34 -2.03
C ASN A 122 17.85 10.53 -1.31
N ASP A 123 16.66 11.10 -1.15
CA ASP A 123 15.52 10.48 -0.49
C ASP A 123 14.19 10.81 -1.22
N PRO A 124 13.08 10.16 -0.86
CA PRO A 124 11.78 10.42 -1.50
C PRO A 124 11.30 11.87 -1.37
N ALA A 125 11.58 12.56 -0.25
CA ALA A 125 11.13 13.93 -0.05
C ALA A 125 11.87 14.90 -0.97
N GLU A 126 13.18 14.75 -1.13
CA GLU A 126 13.99 15.52 -2.09
C GLU A 126 13.52 15.27 -3.53
N ARG A 127 13.19 14.02 -3.89
CA ARG A 127 12.67 13.68 -5.23
C ARG A 127 11.30 14.30 -5.50
N VAL A 128 10.38 14.23 -4.53
CA VAL A 128 9.07 14.90 -4.64
C VAL A 128 9.27 16.42 -4.78
N ALA A 129 10.11 17.03 -3.94
CA ALA A 129 10.41 18.45 -4.01
C ALA A 129 10.98 18.85 -5.39
N ALA A 130 11.92 18.07 -5.93
CA ALA A 130 12.50 18.31 -7.24
C ALA A 130 11.43 18.30 -8.35
N LEU A 131 10.47 17.37 -8.29
CA LEU A 131 9.37 17.27 -9.26
C LEU A 131 8.44 18.48 -9.26
N VAL A 132 8.13 19.04 -8.08
CA VAL A 132 7.08 20.06 -7.93
C VAL A 132 7.59 21.49 -7.72
N SER A 133 8.90 21.66 -7.54
CA SER A 133 9.58 22.93 -7.22
C SER A 133 9.26 24.09 -8.17
N ASP A 134 9.19 23.83 -9.48
CA ASP A 134 8.80 24.83 -10.48
C ASP A 134 7.44 24.49 -11.09
N PRO A 135 6.37 25.25 -10.74
CA PRO A 135 5.04 25.06 -11.33
C PRO A 135 5.01 25.16 -12.86
N LYS A 136 5.92 25.93 -13.49
CA LYS A 136 5.96 26.10 -14.95
C LYS A 136 6.50 24.87 -15.66
N LEU A 137 7.46 24.19 -15.05
CA LEU A 137 8.11 22.99 -15.61
C LEU A 137 7.44 21.69 -15.16
N ARG A 138 6.50 21.75 -14.20
CA ARG A 138 5.87 20.56 -13.60
C ARG A 138 5.32 19.57 -14.62
N ALA A 139 4.59 20.05 -15.64
CA ALA A 139 4.01 19.17 -16.65
C ALA A 139 5.07 18.47 -17.52
N GLU A 140 6.16 19.18 -17.82
CA GLU A 140 7.31 18.66 -18.57
C GLU A 140 8.13 17.68 -17.72
N ASN A 141 8.36 18.00 -16.44
CA ASN A 141 9.02 17.12 -15.47
C ASN A 141 8.27 15.79 -15.34
N PHE A 142 6.94 15.84 -15.16
CA PHE A 142 6.11 14.63 -15.09
C PHE A 142 6.18 13.81 -16.37
N ALA A 143 6.15 14.47 -17.55
CA ALA A 143 6.28 13.77 -18.82
C ALA A 143 7.64 13.09 -18.98
N GLY A 144 8.74 13.79 -18.69
CA GLY A 144 10.09 13.25 -18.80
C GLY A 144 10.36 12.09 -17.83
N VAL A 145 9.86 12.21 -16.59
CA VAL A 145 9.97 11.14 -15.58
C VAL A 145 9.13 9.93 -15.95
N SER A 146 7.92 10.15 -16.47
CA SER A 146 7.06 9.06 -16.95
C SER A 146 7.67 8.32 -18.14
N ALA A 147 8.36 9.02 -19.06
CA ALA A 147 9.07 8.38 -20.17
C ALA A 147 10.17 7.44 -19.65
N ARG A 148 11.01 7.93 -18.71
CA ARG A 148 12.05 7.10 -18.07
C ARG A 148 11.47 5.92 -17.28
N LEU A 149 10.33 6.13 -16.61
CA LEU A 149 9.61 5.06 -15.93
C LEU A 149 9.15 3.99 -16.92
N ASN A 150 8.52 4.37 -18.03
CA ASN A 150 8.02 3.42 -19.02
C ASN A 150 9.15 2.63 -19.69
N ASP A 151 10.30 3.26 -19.96
CA ASP A 151 11.50 2.56 -20.45
C ASP A 151 11.98 1.49 -19.47
N PHE A 152 11.95 1.79 -18.17
CA PHE A 152 12.29 0.82 -17.12
C PHE A 152 11.21 -0.28 -16.98
N LEU A 153 9.93 0.08 -16.99
CA LEU A 153 8.84 -0.87 -16.86
C LEU A 153 8.83 -1.88 -18.02
N ALA A 154 9.16 -1.46 -19.23
CA ALA A 154 9.30 -2.37 -20.37
C ALA A 154 10.40 -3.43 -20.13
N GLU A 155 11.53 -3.04 -19.54
CA GLU A 155 12.60 -3.98 -19.15
C GLU A 155 12.16 -4.88 -17.99
N ALA A 156 11.56 -4.30 -16.95
CA ALA A 156 11.08 -5.05 -15.79
C ALA A 156 10.03 -6.09 -16.19
N VAL A 157 9.08 -5.74 -17.05
CA VAL A 157 8.09 -6.67 -17.60
C VAL A 157 8.77 -7.78 -18.40
N ALA A 158 9.77 -7.48 -19.23
CA ALA A 158 10.50 -8.50 -19.97
C ALA A 158 11.13 -9.53 -19.01
N VAL A 159 11.84 -9.06 -17.98
CA VAL A 159 12.44 -9.91 -16.94
C VAL A 159 11.40 -10.75 -16.21
N VAL A 160 10.29 -10.13 -15.77
CA VAL A 160 9.22 -10.85 -15.05
C VAL A 160 8.58 -11.91 -15.94
N ARG A 161 8.38 -11.63 -17.23
CA ARG A 161 7.77 -12.57 -18.20
C ARG A 161 8.65 -13.79 -18.51
N GLU A 162 9.96 -13.74 -18.26
CA GLU A 162 10.83 -14.93 -18.34
C GLU A 162 10.47 -15.98 -17.27
N HIS A 163 9.79 -15.56 -16.19
CA HIS A 163 9.55 -16.41 -15.03
C HIS A 163 8.07 -16.54 -14.64
N PHE A 164 7.23 -15.56 -14.97
CA PHE A 164 5.84 -15.50 -14.54
C PHE A 164 4.87 -15.33 -15.72
N ALA A 165 3.89 -16.25 -15.79
CA ALA A 165 2.92 -16.31 -16.88
C ALA A 165 1.54 -15.74 -16.51
N GLY A 166 1.35 -15.25 -15.28
CA GLY A 166 0.07 -14.70 -14.81
C GLY A 166 -0.12 -13.20 -15.11
N PRO A 167 -1.20 -12.58 -14.60
CA PRO A 167 -1.48 -11.16 -14.81
C PRO A 167 -0.45 -10.23 -14.17
N LEU A 168 -0.14 -9.11 -14.83
CA LEU A 168 0.78 -8.08 -14.36
C LEU A 168 0.08 -6.76 -14.08
N THR A 169 0.62 -5.98 -13.16
CA THR A 169 0.29 -4.56 -12.98
C THR A 169 1.49 -3.79 -12.42
N TYR A 170 1.35 -2.48 -12.27
CA TYR A 170 2.30 -1.57 -11.64
C TYR A 170 1.51 -0.58 -10.78
N ALA A 171 1.88 -0.37 -9.52
CA ALA A 171 1.16 0.54 -8.63
C ALA A 171 1.73 1.97 -8.77
N CYS A 172 0.99 2.84 -9.43
CA CYS A 172 1.45 4.19 -9.75
C CYS A 172 0.84 5.27 -8.87
N ILE A 173 1.54 6.40 -8.76
CA ILE A 173 0.97 7.66 -8.23
C ILE A 173 0.39 8.54 -9.33
N PRO A 174 -0.49 9.50 -9.02
CA PRO A 174 -1.27 10.23 -10.04
C PRO A 174 -0.47 10.97 -11.11
N PHE A 175 0.80 11.30 -10.87
CA PHE A 175 1.64 11.98 -11.87
C PHE A 175 2.50 11.04 -12.73
N GLU A 176 2.56 9.74 -12.41
CA GLU A 176 3.22 8.73 -13.24
C GLU A 176 2.29 8.34 -14.41
N ARG A 177 2.65 8.75 -15.62
CA ARG A 177 1.89 8.44 -16.85
C ARG A 177 2.36 7.10 -17.43
N VAL A 178 1.86 6.02 -16.86
CA VAL A 178 2.23 4.65 -17.21
C VAL A 178 1.65 4.24 -18.57
N ASP A 179 2.45 3.59 -19.40
CA ASP A 179 1.94 2.83 -20.55
C ASP A 179 1.36 1.50 -20.06
N TRP A 180 0.03 1.46 -19.96
CA TRP A 180 -0.67 0.28 -19.50
C TRP A 180 -0.66 -0.88 -20.50
N SER A 181 -0.18 -0.72 -21.74
CA SER A 181 -0.30 -1.73 -22.81
C SER A 181 0.17 -3.13 -22.42
N GLN A 182 1.21 -3.24 -21.58
CA GLN A 182 1.82 -4.49 -21.13
C GLN A 182 1.20 -5.10 -19.86
N PHE A 183 0.24 -4.40 -19.25
CA PHE A 183 -0.36 -4.74 -17.95
C PHE A 183 -1.83 -5.14 -18.09
N ASP A 184 -2.33 -5.93 -17.15
CA ASP A 184 -3.69 -6.45 -17.13
C ASP A 184 -4.63 -5.57 -16.31
N TYR A 185 -4.09 -4.91 -15.28
CA TYR A 185 -4.79 -3.97 -14.40
C TYR A 185 -4.12 -2.60 -14.40
N VAL A 186 -4.94 -1.57 -14.22
CA VAL A 186 -4.47 -0.23 -13.84
C VAL A 186 -4.52 -0.13 -12.32
N ALA A 187 -3.34 -0.12 -11.69
CA ALA A 187 -3.21 -0.01 -10.25
C ALA A 187 -2.73 1.40 -9.86
N VAL A 188 -3.50 2.07 -9.01
CA VAL A 188 -3.23 3.46 -8.62
C VAL A 188 -3.26 3.61 -7.11
N GLU A 189 -2.24 4.28 -6.56
CA GLU A 189 -2.28 4.84 -5.22
C GLU A 189 -2.99 6.20 -5.30
N LEU A 190 -4.22 6.24 -4.77
CA LEU A 190 -5.11 7.38 -4.96
C LEU A 190 -5.72 7.78 -3.62
N MET A 191 -5.46 9.01 -3.21
CA MET A 191 -5.95 9.58 -1.96
C MET A 191 -6.62 10.92 -2.24
N ARG A 192 -7.70 11.20 -1.50
CA ARG A 192 -8.37 12.50 -1.50
C ARG A 192 -7.64 13.44 -0.56
N THR A 193 -7.36 14.66 -1.02
CA THR A 193 -6.89 15.79 -0.19
C THR A 193 -7.93 16.90 -0.20
N ALA A 194 -7.80 17.86 0.71
CA ALA A 194 -8.65 19.05 0.73
C ALA A 194 -8.56 19.86 -0.58
N GLU A 195 -7.38 19.90 -1.21
CA GLU A 195 -7.14 20.62 -2.47
C GLU A 195 -7.90 20.05 -3.66
N VAL A 196 -8.23 18.75 -3.62
CA VAL A 196 -8.84 18.04 -4.76
C VAL A 196 -10.23 17.49 -4.46
N GLN A 197 -10.77 17.72 -3.26
CA GLN A 197 -12.02 17.13 -2.81
C GLN A 197 -13.18 17.35 -3.79
N ASP A 198 -13.31 18.57 -4.34
CA ASP A 198 -14.42 18.96 -5.22
C ASP A 198 -14.40 18.26 -6.58
N ARG A 199 -13.25 17.72 -6.98
CA ARG A 199 -13.05 17.02 -8.27
C ARG A 199 -12.71 15.54 -8.11
N PHE A 200 -12.62 15.05 -6.88
CA PHE A 200 -12.09 13.71 -6.61
C PHE A 200 -12.99 12.63 -7.18
N VAL A 201 -14.32 12.74 -6.97
CA VAL A 201 -15.29 11.77 -7.50
C VAL A 201 -15.24 11.69 -9.03
N ASP A 202 -15.17 12.84 -9.70
CA ASP A 202 -15.07 12.86 -11.17
C ASP A 202 -13.73 12.35 -11.67
N ALA A 203 -12.63 12.57 -10.93
CA ALA A 203 -11.34 11.98 -11.24
C ALA A 203 -11.38 10.44 -11.16
N VAL A 204 -12.02 9.87 -10.15
CA VAL A 204 -12.22 8.42 -10.03
C VAL A 204 -13.08 7.89 -11.18
N ARG A 205 -14.19 8.56 -11.51
CA ARG A 205 -15.05 8.19 -12.66
C ARG A 205 -14.30 8.21 -14.00
N ASN A 206 -13.44 9.20 -14.20
CA ASN A 206 -12.61 9.27 -15.40
C ASN A 206 -11.57 8.14 -15.43
N LEU A 207 -10.99 7.80 -14.28
CA LEU A 207 -10.02 6.70 -14.18
C LEU A 207 -10.64 5.34 -14.55
N VAL A 208 -11.86 5.06 -14.09
CA VAL A 208 -12.56 3.80 -14.37
C VAL A 208 -13.24 3.74 -15.73
N ALA A 209 -13.36 4.86 -16.45
CA ALA A 209 -13.99 4.91 -17.78
C ALA A 209 -13.16 4.24 -18.90
N GLN A 210 -11.93 3.83 -18.60
CA GLN A 210 -11.06 3.12 -19.53
C GLN A 210 -11.38 1.61 -19.62
N PRO A 211 -10.92 0.90 -20.65
CA PRO A 211 -11.28 -0.52 -20.85
C PRO A 211 -10.67 -1.50 -19.82
N LYS A 212 -9.56 -1.15 -19.18
CA LYS A 212 -8.85 -2.05 -18.25
C LYS A 212 -9.41 -1.92 -16.83
N PRO A 213 -9.56 -3.03 -16.08
CA PRO A 213 -10.00 -2.98 -14.69
C PRO A 213 -9.05 -2.13 -13.85
N VAL A 214 -9.63 -1.25 -13.03
CA VAL A 214 -8.89 -0.37 -12.13
C VAL A 214 -8.91 -0.94 -10.72
N VAL A 215 -7.74 -1.05 -10.10
CA VAL A 215 -7.61 -1.36 -8.67
C VAL A 215 -6.93 -0.20 -7.96
N ILE A 216 -7.40 0.13 -6.75
CA ILE A 216 -6.77 1.14 -5.90
C ILE A 216 -5.89 0.40 -4.88
N THR A 217 -4.57 0.49 -5.05
CA THR A 217 -3.58 -0.27 -4.27
C THR A 217 -3.06 0.46 -3.03
N GLY A 218 -3.35 1.76 -2.93
CA GLY A 218 -2.96 2.56 -1.79
C GLY A 218 -3.94 3.70 -1.54
N PHE A 219 -4.56 3.69 -0.37
CA PHE A 219 -5.30 4.82 0.19
C PHE A 219 -5.46 4.68 1.70
N GLY A 220 -5.42 5.79 2.41
CA GLY A 220 -5.46 5.80 3.87
C GLY A 220 -5.04 7.17 4.40
N THR A 221 -5.04 7.33 5.71
CA THR A 221 -4.55 8.54 6.37
C THR A 221 -4.05 8.21 7.76
N ALA A 222 -3.15 9.02 8.31
CA ALA A 222 -2.66 8.88 9.67
C ALA A 222 -3.76 9.15 10.72
N THR A 223 -3.47 8.85 11.99
CA THR A 223 -4.46 8.79 13.08
C THR A 223 -4.55 10.09 13.88
N TRP A 224 -4.45 11.25 13.22
CA TRP A 224 -4.49 12.56 13.87
C TRP A 224 -5.43 13.54 13.17
N LYS A 225 -5.96 14.51 13.91
CA LYS A 225 -6.99 15.45 13.43
C LYS A 225 -6.45 16.35 12.32
N GLY A 226 -7.02 16.22 11.12
CA GLY A 226 -6.61 16.96 9.92
C GLY A 226 -5.74 16.15 8.96
N SER A 227 -5.37 14.91 9.33
CA SER A 227 -4.59 14.03 8.46
C SER A 227 -5.26 13.82 7.09
N ALA A 228 -6.58 13.66 7.08
CA ALA A 228 -7.39 13.42 5.87
C ALA A 228 -7.25 14.53 4.81
N ASP A 229 -7.04 15.78 5.23
CA ASP A 229 -6.92 16.92 4.31
C ASP A 229 -5.60 16.88 3.53
N ILE A 230 -4.58 16.20 4.09
CA ILE A 230 -3.24 16.06 3.51
C ILE A 230 -2.80 14.58 3.44
N ALA A 231 -3.75 13.66 3.22
CA ALA A 231 -3.55 12.21 3.37
C ALA A 231 -2.21 11.65 2.81
N PRO A 232 -1.76 11.98 1.59
CA PRO A 232 -0.47 11.50 1.06
C PRO A 232 0.77 11.89 1.90
N ARG A 233 0.66 12.98 2.67
CA ARG A 233 1.72 13.55 3.51
C ARG A 233 1.42 13.41 5.00
N SER A 234 0.36 12.68 5.37
CA SER A 234 -0.13 12.61 6.74
C SER A 234 0.86 11.96 7.72
N MET A 235 1.87 11.25 7.22
CA MET A 235 2.95 10.66 8.01
C MET A 235 4.14 11.60 8.25
N GLU A 236 4.21 12.77 7.59
CA GLU A 236 5.35 13.71 7.69
C GLU A 236 5.39 14.50 9.03
N ILE A 237 4.68 14.01 10.04
CA ILE A 237 4.67 14.55 11.40
C ILE A 237 5.71 13.88 12.32
N VAL A 238 6.70 13.20 11.74
CA VAL A 238 7.70 12.38 12.43
C VAL A 238 9.12 12.79 12.05
N ASP A 239 9.94 13.06 13.06
CA ASP A 239 11.39 13.19 12.89
C ASP A 239 11.98 11.79 12.68
N CYS A 240 12.80 11.61 11.64
CA CYS A 240 13.51 10.37 11.37
C CYS A 240 15.03 10.52 11.57
N ASP A 241 15.73 9.41 11.83
CA ASP A 241 17.19 9.37 11.79
C ASP A 241 17.73 9.33 10.34
N GLU A 242 19.05 9.29 10.19
CA GLU A 242 19.75 9.22 8.90
C GLU A 242 19.46 7.96 8.07
N HIS A 243 18.86 6.93 8.68
CA HIS A 243 18.44 5.68 8.04
C HIS A 243 16.92 5.63 7.80
N GLY A 244 16.22 6.75 8.02
CA GLY A 244 14.77 6.86 7.85
C GLY A 244 13.99 6.09 8.92
N ARG A 245 14.57 5.84 10.09
CA ARG A 245 13.87 5.25 11.24
C ARG A 245 13.09 6.33 11.98
N PRO A 246 11.79 6.13 12.25
CA PRO A 246 11.00 7.11 12.97
C PRO A 246 11.48 7.23 14.43
N LEU A 247 11.70 8.45 14.90
CA LEU A 247 12.22 8.73 16.25
C LEU A 247 11.14 9.27 17.18
N ARG A 248 10.43 10.33 16.74
CA ARG A 248 9.45 11.05 17.56
C ARG A 248 8.49 11.89 16.72
N ILE A 249 7.35 12.23 17.28
CA ILE A 249 6.41 13.20 16.71
C ILE A 249 7.03 14.60 16.74
N ASN A 250 6.89 15.36 15.65
CA ASN A 250 7.54 16.66 15.44
C ASN A 250 6.66 17.88 15.78
N GLY A 251 5.58 17.69 16.54
CA GLY A 251 4.64 18.75 16.92
C GLY A 251 3.48 18.26 17.78
N ASP A 252 2.55 19.17 18.07
CA ASP A 252 1.38 18.90 18.89
C ASP A 252 0.20 18.46 18.02
N TYR A 253 -0.09 17.17 18.01
CA TYR A 253 -1.18 16.59 17.23
C TYR A 253 -2.17 15.86 18.13
N VAL A 254 -3.45 15.93 17.78
CA VAL A 254 -4.54 15.28 18.52
C VAL A 254 -4.92 13.99 17.81
N ARG A 255 -4.92 12.87 18.53
CA ARG A 255 -5.35 11.56 18.01
C ARG A 255 -6.80 11.60 17.55
N ASP A 256 -7.07 11.02 16.39
CA ASP A 256 -8.39 10.96 15.76
C ASP A 256 -8.60 9.66 14.97
N GLU A 257 -8.90 8.57 15.69
CA GLU A 257 -9.21 7.27 15.07
C GLU A 257 -10.53 7.32 14.27
N GLU A 258 -11.52 8.07 14.73
CA GLU A 258 -12.82 8.22 14.05
C GLU A 258 -12.68 9.01 12.74
N GLY A 259 -11.82 10.02 12.70
CA GLY A 259 -11.47 10.74 11.48
C GLY A 259 -10.82 9.83 10.43
N GLN A 260 -9.87 8.98 10.84
CA GLN A 260 -9.27 7.96 9.97
C GLN A 260 -10.33 6.97 9.44
N ALA A 261 -11.21 6.48 10.33
CA ALA A 261 -12.28 5.56 9.99
C ALA A 261 -13.28 6.16 8.99
N THR A 262 -13.66 7.42 9.22
CA THR A 262 -14.56 8.18 8.33
C THR A 262 -13.95 8.34 6.94
N TYR A 263 -12.67 8.71 6.86
CA TYR A 263 -11.96 8.88 5.60
C TYR A 263 -11.93 7.59 4.77
N LEU A 264 -11.56 6.46 5.39
CA LEU A 264 -11.53 5.16 4.71
C LEU A 264 -12.91 4.73 4.21
N ARG A 265 -13.95 4.90 5.03
CA ARG A 265 -15.33 4.57 4.65
C ARG A 265 -15.78 5.39 3.44
N GLU A 266 -15.55 6.71 3.46
CA GLU A 266 -15.94 7.59 2.35
C GLU A 266 -15.20 7.24 1.05
N LEU A 267 -13.91 6.94 1.11
CA LEU A 267 -13.16 6.52 -0.08
C LEU A 267 -13.64 5.17 -0.62
N LEU A 268 -13.91 4.20 0.25
CA LEU A 268 -14.51 2.92 -0.14
C LEU A 268 -15.86 3.12 -0.85
N GLU A 269 -16.72 4.00 -0.32
CA GLU A 269 -18.00 4.38 -0.94
C GLU A 269 -17.79 4.99 -2.33
N ILE A 270 -16.88 5.97 -2.47
CA ILE A 270 -16.58 6.63 -3.75
C ILE A 270 -16.05 5.62 -4.79
N TYR A 271 -15.12 4.75 -4.40
CA TYR A 271 -14.53 3.75 -5.29
C TYR A 271 -15.57 2.71 -5.75
N ASP A 272 -16.42 2.24 -4.83
CA ASP A 272 -17.47 1.28 -5.16
C ASP A 272 -18.51 1.86 -6.11
N GLU A 273 -18.98 3.08 -5.84
CA GLU A 273 -19.96 3.76 -6.67
C GLU A 273 -19.43 4.09 -8.07
N ALA A 274 -18.14 4.41 -8.18
CA ALA A 274 -17.51 4.64 -9.47
C ALA A 274 -17.31 3.34 -10.28
N GLY A 275 -17.34 2.17 -9.65
CA GLY A 275 -17.12 0.89 -10.33
C GLY A 275 -15.66 0.45 -10.39
N VAL A 276 -14.85 0.84 -9.41
CA VAL A 276 -13.50 0.28 -9.21
C VAL A 276 -13.60 -1.25 -9.05
N GLU A 277 -12.65 -1.98 -9.64
CA GLU A 277 -12.61 -3.45 -9.60
C GLU A 277 -12.24 -3.95 -8.20
N GLY A 278 -11.27 -3.28 -7.56
CA GLY A 278 -10.74 -3.64 -6.26
C GLY A 278 -10.11 -2.51 -5.47
N THR A 279 -10.13 -2.62 -4.14
CA THR A 279 -9.51 -1.65 -3.23
C THR A 279 -8.66 -2.36 -2.19
N PHE A 280 -7.51 -1.77 -1.87
CA PHE A 280 -6.59 -2.21 -0.83
C PHE A 280 -6.24 -1.01 0.05
N PRO A 281 -6.90 -0.85 1.22
CA PRO A 281 -6.51 0.18 2.17
C PRO A 281 -5.03 0.00 2.54
N PHE A 282 -4.30 1.10 2.68
CA PHE A 282 -2.91 1.09 3.12
C PHE A 282 -2.89 1.67 4.55
N LEU A 283 -2.70 0.86 5.60
CA LEU A 283 -2.12 -0.51 5.68
C LEU A 283 -2.83 -1.33 6.78
N PHE A 284 -2.63 -2.66 6.84
CA PHE A 284 -3.12 -3.46 7.98
C PHE A 284 -2.47 -3.03 9.31
N ALA A 285 -1.16 -3.23 9.44
CA ALA A 285 -0.35 -2.89 10.61
C ALA A 285 0.98 -2.28 10.17
N LEU A 286 1.51 -1.34 10.95
CA LEU A 286 2.81 -0.70 10.70
C LEU A 286 3.71 -0.81 11.95
N GLU A 287 4.53 -1.87 12.00
CA GLU A 287 5.31 -2.21 13.21
C GLU A 287 6.36 -1.16 13.60
N SER A 288 6.90 -0.40 12.63
CA SER A 288 7.82 0.70 12.91
C SER A 288 7.15 1.92 13.57
N TYR A 289 5.82 1.93 13.70
CA TYR A 289 5.04 3.01 14.30
C TYR A 289 4.23 2.49 15.51
N PRO A 290 4.89 2.08 16.61
CA PRO A 290 4.22 1.51 17.77
C PRO A 290 3.39 2.55 18.52
N HIS A 291 2.37 2.05 19.21
CA HIS A 291 1.51 2.81 20.09
C HIS A 291 2.13 2.93 21.49
N ARG A 292 2.30 4.17 21.96
CA ARG A 292 2.88 4.49 23.28
C ARG A 292 2.03 5.54 23.99
N PRO A 293 0.84 5.20 24.52
CA PRO A 293 -0.07 6.18 25.10
C PRO A 293 0.52 6.94 26.31
N ASP A 294 1.46 6.32 27.03
CA ASP A 294 2.15 6.92 28.18
C ASP A 294 3.35 7.80 27.78
N ASP A 295 3.69 7.88 26.49
CA ASP A 295 4.79 8.68 25.95
C ASP A 295 4.39 9.36 24.63
N PRO A 296 3.65 10.49 24.69
CA PRO A 296 3.10 11.14 23.51
C PRO A 296 4.13 11.54 22.45
N GLU A 297 5.35 11.94 22.84
CA GLU A 297 6.41 12.28 21.89
C GLU A 297 6.87 11.07 21.08
N ARG A 298 6.75 9.86 21.65
CA ARG A 298 7.13 8.59 21.00
C ARG A 298 5.92 7.71 20.64
N ASP A 299 4.69 8.20 20.75
CA ASP A 299 3.48 7.53 20.25
C ASP A 299 3.41 7.61 18.73
N LEU A 300 4.31 6.90 18.05
CA LEU A 300 4.46 6.95 16.59
C LEU A 300 3.21 6.47 15.87
N ASP A 301 2.39 5.60 16.47
CA ASP A 301 1.10 5.19 15.92
C ASP A 301 0.17 6.38 15.58
N LEU A 302 0.36 7.54 16.23
CA LEU A 302 -0.35 8.78 15.89
C LEU A 302 -0.16 9.17 14.41
N ALA A 303 1.06 8.98 13.89
CA ALA A 303 1.42 9.16 12.49
C ALA A 303 1.19 7.91 11.62
N GLY A 304 0.80 6.79 12.22
CA GLY A 304 0.61 5.52 11.53
C GLY A 304 -0.69 5.46 10.72
N VAL A 305 -0.58 4.97 9.48
CA VAL A 305 -1.71 4.71 8.56
C VAL A 305 -2.34 3.32 8.75
N GLY A 306 -1.75 2.48 9.61
CA GLY A 306 -2.27 1.16 9.95
C GLY A 306 -3.69 1.24 10.54
N ILE A 307 -4.56 0.29 10.18
CA ILE A 307 -5.91 0.15 10.75
C ILE A 307 -5.93 -0.57 12.11
N VAL A 308 -4.79 -1.12 12.52
CA VAL A 308 -4.53 -1.59 13.89
C VAL A 308 -3.39 -0.76 14.49
N LYS A 309 -3.37 -0.63 15.81
CA LYS A 309 -2.27 -0.01 16.56
C LYS A 309 -1.36 -1.08 17.15
N VAL A 310 -0.08 -1.00 16.86
CA VAL A 310 0.92 -2.00 17.29
C VAL A 310 1.31 -1.75 18.73
N LEU A 311 1.23 -2.78 19.58
CA LEU A 311 1.51 -2.67 21.01
C LEU A 311 2.95 -3.11 21.28
N GLU A 312 3.79 -2.19 21.75
CA GLU A 312 5.19 -2.49 22.09
C GLU A 312 5.29 -3.48 23.26
N ASN A 313 4.43 -3.31 24.27
CA ASN A 313 4.43 -4.09 25.50
C ASN A 313 3.03 -4.64 25.79
N GLY A 314 2.62 -5.71 25.10
CA GLY A 314 1.38 -6.39 25.44
C GLY A 314 0.73 -7.18 24.33
N ARG A 315 -0.54 -7.51 24.57
CA ARG A 315 -1.43 -8.18 23.63
C ARG A 315 -2.73 -7.38 23.51
N GLY A 316 -3.40 -7.49 22.37
CA GLY A 316 -4.70 -6.87 22.15
C GLY A 316 -5.75 -7.36 23.13
N GLU A 317 -6.74 -6.52 23.40
CA GLU A 317 -7.94 -6.89 24.14
C GLU A 317 -8.90 -7.67 23.22
N THR A 318 -9.06 -7.21 21.97
CA THR A 318 -9.92 -7.89 20.98
C THR A 318 -9.31 -9.20 20.50
N TYR A 319 -7.98 -9.22 20.32
CA TYR A 319 -7.22 -10.41 19.90
C TYR A 319 -6.08 -10.68 20.89
N PRO A 320 -6.32 -11.46 21.97
CA PRO A 320 -5.32 -11.72 23.02
C PRO A 320 -4.07 -12.46 22.56
N ASP A 321 -4.11 -13.09 21.38
CA ASP A 321 -2.97 -13.74 20.74
C ASP A 321 -2.12 -12.77 19.89
N MET A 322 -2.58 -11.55 19.63
CA MET A 322 -1.93 -10.57 18.76
C MET A 322 -1.27 -9.43 19.55
N ALA A 323 -0.17 -8.89 19.03
CA ALA A 323 0.55 -7.75 19.63
C ALA A 323 0.07 -6.39 19.05
N TRP A 324 -1.21 -6.30 18.73
CA TRP A 324 -1.86 -5.10 18.22
C TRP A 324 -3.33 -5.10 18.63
N GLU A 325 -3.96 -3.92 18.60
CA GLU A 325 -5.38 -3.74 18.86
C GLU A 325 -6.06 -3.05 17.65
N PRO A 326 -7.28 -3.44 17.25
CA PRO A 326 -8.04 -2.71 16.25
C PRO A 326 -8.19 -1.23 16.57
N LYS A 327 -8.03 -0.37 15.56
CA LYS A 327 -8.50 1.02 15.61
C LYS A 327 -9.95 1.09 15.14
N ALA A 328 -10.61 2.24 15.31
CA ALA A 328 -11.91 2.51 14.70
C ALA A 328 -11.94 2.22 13.18
N ALA A 329 -10.82 2.46 12.49
CA ALA A 329 -10.64 2.17 11.07
C ALA A 329 -10.84 0.68 10.71
N PHE A 330 -10.40 -0.25 11.56
CA PHE A 330 -10.62 -1.69 11.35
C PHE A 330 -12.11 -2.01 11.27
N THR A 331 -12.87 -1.52 12.25
CA THR A 331 -14.32 -1.74 12.33
C THR A 331 -15.03 -1.10 11.14
N ALA A 332 -14.63 0.10 10.72
CA ALA A 332 -15.22 0.77 9.57
C ALA A 332 -15.02 -0.01 8.27
N VAL A 333 -13.82 -0.55 8.03
CA VAL A 333 -13.53 -1.39 6.85
C VAL A 333 -14.32 -2.70 6.91
N ALA A 334 -14.31 -3.40 8.06
CA ALA A 334 -15.05 -4.64 8.26
C ALA A 334 -16.56 -4.46 8.01
N ASP A 335 -17.16 -3.45 8.62
CA ASP A 335 -18.59 -3.16 8.47
C ASP A 335 -18.97 -2.82 7.03
N TYR A 336 -18.10 -2.10 6.32
CA TYR A 336 -18.33 -1.77 4.91
C TYR A 336 -18.31 -3.03 4.04
N TYR A 337 -17.27 -3.87 4.15
CA TYR A 337 -17.14 -5.11 3.38
C TYR A 337 -18.23 -6.14 3.73
N ARG A 338 -18.68 -6.21 4.99
CA ARG A 338 -19.84 -7.03 5.40
C ARG A 338 -21.12 -6.58 4.70
N LYS A 339 -21.42 -5.27 4.71
CA LYS A 339 -22.61 -4.72 4.05
C LYS A 339 -22.62 -4.98 2.54
N GLN A 340 -21.44 -4.98 1.90
CA GLN A 340 -21.34 -5.33 0.48
C GLN A 340 -21.73 -6.79 0.21
N ASP A 341 -21.33 -7.73 1.07
CA ASP A 341 -21.72 -9.14 0.94
C ASP A 341 -23.23 -9.34 1.13
N ASP A 342 -23.82 -8.66 2.11
CA ASP A 342 -25.26 -8.72 2.35
C ASP A 342 -26.05 -8.19 1.14
N ARG A 343 -25.62 -7.06 0.56
CA ARG A 343 -26.20 -6.49 -0.66
C ARG A 343 -26.13 -7.47 -1.82
N ARG A 344 -25.03 -8.21 -1.97
CA ARG A 344 -24.85 -9.22 -3.03
C ARG A 344 -25.72 -10.45 -2.83
N ARG A 345 -25.91 -10.89 -1.58
CA ARG A 345 -26.81 -12.03 -1.25
C ARG A 345 -28.28 -11.69 -1.44
N SER A 346 -28.65 -10.41 -1.35
CA SER A 346 -30.03 -9.93 -1.51
C SER A 346 -30.47 -9.67 -2.96
N ARG A 347 -29.53 -9.71 -3.92
CA ARG A 347 -29.79 -9.58 -5.36
C ARG A 347 -29.78 -10.95 -6.00
#